data_AF-A0A256FPQ2-F1
#
_entry.id   AF-A0A256FPQ2-F1
#
_cell.length_a   1.000
_cell.length_b   1.000
_cell.length_c   1.000
_cell.angle_alpha   90.00
_cell.angle_beta   90.00
_cell.angle_gamma   90.00
#
_symmetry.space_group_name_H-M   'P 1'
#
loop_
_entity.id
_entity.type
_entity.pdbx_description
1 polymer ?
#
loop_
_entity_poly.entity_id
_entity_poly.type
_entity_poly.pdbx_seq_one_letter_code
_entity_poly.pdbx_strand_id
1 'polypeptide(L)'
;MGKLIKLDSLKADTLQEREGEWVYVKTWPRLGELPGLAFKVRSTNSPDYVTAKTSQQMKLTQKYGMETPPYNEVSIAEGELAAEYLLLDWKGLSEKYNSAEARSLLSSPEGRNILSMVFWCADQVGRRQVEFLEAAVKN
;
A
#
# COMPACT_ATOMS: atom_id res chain seq x y z
N MET A 1 -24.59 25.44 9.63
CA MET A 1 -25.15 24.39 8.76
C MET A 1 -24.02 23.46 8.35
N GLY A 2 -24.12 22.16 8.67
CA GLY A 2 -23.13 21.17 8.21
C GLY A 2 -23.35 20.86 6.73
N LYS A 3 -22.26 20.76 5.94
CA LYS A 3 -22.32 20.29 4.55
C LYS A 3 -22.68 18.80 4.55
N LEU A 4 -23.69 18.39 3.77
CA LEU A 4 -24.04 16.98 3.63
C LEU A 4 -22.98 16.27 2.77
N ILE A 5 -22.45 15.15 3.23
CA ILE A 5 -21.49 14.33 2.47
C ILE A 5 -22.27 13.40 1.55
N LYS A 6 -21.83 13.26 0.29
CA LYS A 6 -22.41 12.32 -0.65
C LYS A 6 -21.89 10.91 -0.35
N LEU A 7 -22.78 9.99 0.07
CA LEU A 7 -22.43 8.62 0.45
C LEU A 7 -21.63 7.87 -0.64
N ASP A 8 -21.94 8.10 -1.92
CA ASP A 8 -21.22 7.45 -3.03
C ASP A 8 -19.75 7.86 -3.12
N SER A 9 -19.40 9.07 -2.65
CA SER A 9 -17.99 9.52 -2.60
C SER A 9 -17.18 8.83 -1.52
N LEU A 10 -17.83 8.16 -0.57
CA LEU A 10 -17.19 7.35 0.47
C LEU A 10 -16.97 5.90 0.06
N LYS A 11 -17.54 5.46 -1.08
CA LYS A 11 -17.35 4.09 -1.57
C LYS A 11 -15.94 3.95 -2.14
N ALA A 12 -15.29 2.83 -1.81
CA ALA A 12 -14.01 2.48 -2.40
C ALA A 12 -14.14 2.20 -3.90
N ASP A 13 -13.08 2.53 -4.65
CA ASP A 13 -12.97 2.13 -6.04
C ASP A 13 -12.35 0.74 -6.16
N THR A 14 -13.19 -0.29 -6.13
CA THR A 14 -12.75 -1.69 -6.14
C THR A 14 -12.00 -2.10 -7.41
N LEU A 15 -12.18 -1.38 -8.52
CA LEU A 15 -11.46 -1.65 -9.77
C LEU A 15 -10.04 -1.08 -9.69
N GLN A 16 -9.93 0.17 -9.23
CA GLN A 16 -8.65 0.81 -9.00
C GLN A 16 -7.81 0.09 -7.93
N GLU A 17 -8.45 -0.44 -6.88
CA GLU A 17 -7.78 -1.25 -5.86
C GLU A 17 -7.06 -2.48 -6.45
N ARG A 18 -7.60 -3.06 -7.53
CA ARG A 18 -7.06 -4.26 -8.20
C ARG A 18 -6.04 -3.94 -9.30
N GLU A 19 -6.33 -2.95 -10.13
CA GLU A 19 -5.45 -2.58 -11.26
C GLU A 19 -4.22 -1.80 -10.78
N GLY A 20 -4.35 -1.12 -9.65
CA GLY A 20 -3.32 -0.31 -9.05
C GLY A 20 -3.20 1.08 -9.69
N GLU A 21 -2.50 1.96 -8.98
CA GLU A 21 -2.32 3.35 -9.38
C GLU A 21 -0.88 3.79 -9.15
N TRP A 22 -0.43 4.76 -9.96
CA TRP A 22 0.82 5.48 -9.72
C TRP A 22 0.64 6.49 -8.61
N VAL A 23 1.33 6.28 -7.49
CA VAL A 23 1.34 7.21 -6.35
C VAL A 23 2.71 7.86 -6.24
N TYR A 24 2.72 9.20 -6.24
CA TYR A 24 3.93 10.01 -6.14
C TYR A 24 4.27 10.30 -4.68
N VAL A 25 5.50 9.97 -4.28
CA VAL A 25 6.01 10.24 -2.94
C VAL A 25 6.79 11.54 -2.98
N LYS A 26 6.12 12.66 -2.69
CA LYS A 26 6.76 13.99 -2.74
C LYS A 26 7.71 14.24 -1.57
N THR A 27 7.34 13.76 -0.39
CA THR A 27 8.12 13.92 0.83
C THR A 27 7.98 12.69 1.70
N TRP A 28 9.02 12.39 2.47
CA TRP A 28 9.01 11.29 3.43
C TRP A 28 9.64 11.70 4.76
N PRO A 29 9.08 11.25 5.91
CA PRO A 29 9.66 11.52 7.22
C PRO A 29 11.15 11.15 7.27
N ARG A 30 11.98 12.06 7.78
CA ARG A 30 13.45 11.91 7.94
C ARG A 30 14.28 11.83 6.66
N LEU A 31 13.68 11.68 5.48
CA LEU A 31 14.38 11.67 4.19
C LEU A 31 14.18 12.97 3.39
N GLY A 32 13.19 13.78 3.76
CA GLY A 32 12.97 15.09 3.12
C GLY A 32 12.15 14.99 1.84
N GLU A 33 12.49 15.80 0.85
CA GLU A 33 11.83 15.82 -0.46
C GLU A 33 12.40 14.72 -1.37
N LEU A 34 11.51 14.04 -2.10
CA LEU A 34 11.84 12.92 -2.99
C LEU A 34 11.27 13.17 -4.40
N PRO A 35 11.75 14.22 -5.11
CA PRO A 35 11.19 14.60 -6.40
C PRO A 35 11.35 13.47 -7.43
N GLY A 36 10.25 13.13 -8.10
CA GLY A 36 10.22 12.10 -9.14
C GLY A 36 10.06 10.67 -8.64
N LEU A 37 10.06 10.43 -7.32
CA LEU A 37 9.78 9.11 -6.76
C LEU A 37 8.29 8.77 -6.89
N ALA A 38 8.00 7.64 -7.52
CA ALA A 38 6.65 7.12 -7.63
C ALA A 38 6.64 5.59 -7.63
N PHE A 39 5.59 5.01 -7.05
CA PHE A 39 5.35 3.58 -7.04
C PHE A 39 4.02 3.31 -7.73
N LYS A 40 3.99 2.32 -8.63
CA LYS A 40 2.74 1.76 -9.13
C LYS A 40 2.35 0.63 -8.20
N VAL A 41 1.25 0.79 -7.49
CA VAL A 41 0.86 -0.16 -6.44
C VAL A 41 -0.61 -0.52 -6.52
N ARG A 42 -0.96 -1.76 -6.19
CA ARG A 42 -2.32 -2.17 -5.85
C ARG A 42 -2.67 -1.76 -4.42
N SER A 43 -3.95 -1.77 -4.10
CA SER A 43 -4.40 -1.48 -2.74
C SER A 43 -4.09 -2.61 -1.76
N THR A 44 -3.86 -2.26 -0.50
CA THR A 44 -3.84 -3.22 0.62
C THR A 44 -5.18 -3.89 0.88
N ASN A 45 -6.26 -3.40 0.26
CA ASN A 45 -7.59 -4.02 0.28
C ASN A 45 -7.83 -4.94 -0.93
N SER A 46 -6.86 -5.05 -1.85
CA SER A 46 -7.01 -5.93 -3.00
C SER A 46 -7.25 -7.38 -2.54
N PRO A 47 -8.23 -8.10 -3.13
CA PRO A 47 -8.60 -9.44 -2.67
C PRO A 47 -7.42 -10.42 -2.64
N ASP A 48 -6.53 -10.33 -3.61
CA ASP A 48 -5.36 -11.21 -3.73
C ASP A 48 -4.37 -10.97 -2.58
N TYR A 49 -4.07 -9.70 -2.27
CA TYR A 49 -3.20 -9.36 -1.14
C TYR A 49 -3.83 -9.76 0.20
N VAL A 50 -5.12 -9.50 0.41
CA VAL A 50 -5.82 -9.85 1.66
C VAL A 50 -5.81 -11.37 1.88
N THR A 51 -6.06 -12.14 0.82
CA THR A 51 -6.02 -13.60 0.87
C THR A 51 -4.61 -14.09 1.19
N ALA A 52 -3.60 -13.57 0.50
CA ALA A 52 -2.21 -13.96 0.69
C ALA A 52 -1.69 -13.60 2.10
N LYS A 53 -2.02 -12.40 2.59
CA LYS A 53 -1.70 -11.94 3.95
C LYS A 53 -2.33 -12.84 5.00
N THR A 54 -3.60 -13.18 4.84
CA THR A 54 -4.31 -14.08 5.76
C THR A 54 -3.66 -15.47 5.79
N SER A 55 -3.33 -16.02 4.61
CA SER A 55 -2.62 -17.30 4.51
C SER A 55 -1.26 -17.24 5.20
N GLN A 56 -0.50 -16.16 5.00
CA GLN A 56 0.80 -15.98 5.63
C GLN A 56 0.69 -15.86 7.17
N GLN A 57 -0.31 -15.15 7.66
CA GLN A 57 -0.59 -15.05 9.09
C GLN A 57 -0.93 -16.42 9.68
N MET A 58 -1.74 -17.23 8.99
CA MET A 58 -2.03 -18.60 9.42
C MET A 58 -0.75 -19.47 9.50
N LYS A 59 0.16 -19.34 8.53
CA LYS A 59 1.45 -20.06 8.56
C LYS A 59 2.32 -19.64 9.74
N LEU A 60 2.38 -18.34 10.05
CA LEU A 60 3.11 -17.83 11.21
C LEU A 60 2.49 -18.35 12.52
N THR A 61 1.17 -18.29 12.66
CA THR A 61 0.47 -18.86 13.82
C THR A 61 0.69 -20.37 13.94
N GLN A 62 0.73 -21.11 12.83
CA GLN A 62 1.03 -22.54 12.87
C GLN A 62 2.47 -22.82 13.31
N LYS A 63 3.43 -21.98 12.89
CA LYS A 63 4.85 -22.13 13.23
C LYS A 63 5.17 -21.76 14.68
N TYR A 64 4.53 -20.70 15.20
CA TYR A 64 4.86 -20.13 16.53
C TYR A 64 3.78 -20.37 17.59
N GLY A 65 2.60 -20.86 17.23
CA GLY A 65 1.48 -21.06 18.15
C GLY A 65 1.03 -19.74 18.78
N MET A 66 1.09 -19.68 20.11
CA MET A 66 0.75 -18.49 20.91
C MET A 66 1.93 -17.54 21.10
N GLU A 67 3.13 -17.93 20.68
CA GLU A 67 4.31 -17.07 20.78
C GLU A 67 4.29 -15.99 19.70
N THR A 68 4.89 -14.83 20.02
CA THR A 68 5.04 -13.76 19.03
C THR A 68 6.15 -14.14 18.05
N PRO A 69 5.87 -14.17 16.73
CA PRO A 69 6.91 -14.47 15.74
C PRO A 69 8.06 -13.47 15.81
N PRO A 70 9.30 -13.89 15.54
CA PRO A 70 10.44 -12.99 15.43
C PRO A 70 10.18 -11.86 14.43
N TYR A 71 10.50 -10.62 14.82
CA TYR A 71 10.24 -9.43 14.00
C TYR A 71 10.86 -9.51 12.60
N ASN A 72 12.06 -10.06 12.48
CA ASN A 72 12.74 -10.25 11.21
C ASN A 72 11.97 -11.17 10.26
N GLU A 73 11.41 -12.27 10.76
CA GLU A 73 10.62 -13.19 9.93
C GLU A 73 9.32 -12.55 9.46
N VAL A 74 8.66 -11.78 10.33
CA VAL A 74 7.46 -11.01 9.95
C VAL A 74 7.82 -9.98 8.88
N SER A 75 8.89 -9.21 9.07
CA SER A 75 9.33 -8.19 8.12
C SER A 75 9.70 -8.78 6.75
N ILE A 76 10.39 -9.94 6.72
CA ILE A 76 10.72 -10.64 5.48
C ILE A 76 9.44 -11.04 4.75
N ALA A 77 8.50 -11.67 5.47
CA ALA A 77 7.22 -12.10 4.91
C ALA A 77 6.37 -10.95 4.38
N GLU A 78 6.34 -9.81 5.10
CA GLU A 78 5.66 -8.59 4.62
C GLU A 78 6.31 -8.04 3.35
N GLY A 79 7.64 -8.05 3.27
CA GLY A 79 8.39 -7.67 2.08
C GLY A 79 8.06 -8.55 0.87
N GLU A 80 7.99 -9.87 1.06
CA GLU A 80 7.62 -10.81 0.01
C GLU A 80 6.19 -10.58 -0.48
N LEU A 81 5.24 -10.38 0.45
CA LEU A 81 3.85 -10.09 0.10
C LEU A 81 3.71 -8.78 -0.66
N ALA A 82 4.43 -7.73 -0.24
CA ALA A 82 4.40 -6.45 -0.90
C ALA A 82 4.97 -6.53 -2.33
N ALA A 83 6.08 -7.23 -2.51
CA ALA A 83 6.70 -7.40 -3.82
C ALA A 83 5.81 -8.20 -4.80
N GLU A 84 5.12 -9.22 -4.30
CA GLU A 84 4.31 -10.11 -5.13
C GLU A 84 2.94 -9.51 -5.48
N TYR A 85 2.27 -8.89 -4.49
CA TYR A 85 0.86 -8.53 -4.62
C TYR A 85 0.61 -7.02 -4.71
N LEU A 86 1.47 -6.19 -4.12
CA LEU A 86 1.24 -4.74 -4.05
C LEU A 86 2.04 -3.98 -5.09
N LEU A 87 3.36 -4.14 -5.14
CA LEU A 87 4.23 -3.37 -6.01
C LEU A 87 4.22 -3.92 -7.44
N LEU A 88 3.83 -3.06 -8.38
CA LEU A 88 3.76 -3.38 -9.81
C LEU A 88 4.93 -2.79 -10.59
N ASP A 89 5.40 -1.60 -10.20
CA ASP A 89 6.47 -0.86 -10.88
C ASP A 89 6.97 0.32 -10.00
N TRP A 90 8.13 0.90 -10.30
CA TRP A 90 8.62 2.13 -9.65
C TRP A 90 9.34 3.07 -10.63
N LYS A 91 9.44 4.35 -10.26
CA LYS A 91 10.20 5.38 -10.98
C LYS A 91 10.86 6.34 -9.99
N GLY A 92 11.91 7.03 -10.45
CA GLY A 92 12.67 7.98 -9.63
C GLY A 92 13.76 7.35 -8.76
N LEU A 93 14.06 6.06 -8.98
CA LEU A 93 15.19 5.36 -8.38
C LEU A 93 16.31 5.19 -9.42
N SER A 94 17.54 4.99 -8.95
CA SER A 94 18.71 4.72 -9.81
C SER A 94 18.55 3.43 -10.61
N GLU A 95 17.84 2.46 -10.06
CA GLU A 95 17.60 1.15 -10.66
C GLU A 95 16.22 1.10 -11.31
N LYS A 96 16.16 0.50 -12.50
CA LYS A 96 14.87 0.22 -13.15
C LYS A 96 14.17 -0.89 -12.39
N TYR A 97 12.84 -0.86 -12.42
CA TYR A 97 12.06 -1.89 -11.75
C TYR A 97 12.36 -3.27 -12.33
N ASN A 98 12.66 -4.20 -11.43
CA ASN A 98 12.79 -5.62 -11.69
C ASN A 98 12.11 -6.34 -10.52
N SER A 99 11.20 -7.27 -10.80
CA SER A 99 10.41 -7.94 -9.76
C SER A 99 11.26 -8.78 -8.80
N ALA A 100 12.33 -9.42 -9.28
CA ALA A 100 13.21 -10.24 -8.45
C ALA A 100 14.08 -9.38 -7.52
N GLU A 101 14.65 -8.29 -8.05
CA GLU A 101 15.44 -7.34 -7.26
C GLU A 101 14.56 -6.59 -6.26
N ALA A 102 13.36 -6.17 -6.67
CA ALA A 102 12.38 -5.56 -5.78
C ALA A 102 11.99 -6.50 -4.63
N ARG A 103 11.77 -7.79 -4.91
CA ARG A 103 11.50 -8.78 -3.86
C ARG A 103 12.67 -8.91 -2.88
N SER A 104 13.88 -9.06 -3.40
CA SER A 104 15.10 -9.14 -2.57
C SER A 104 15.25 -7.91 -1.68
N LEU A 105 15.09 -6.72 -2.26
CA LEU A 105 15.18 -5.45 -1.56
C LEU A 105 14.10 -5.32 -0.48
N LEU A 106 12.83 -5.54 -0.80
CA LEU A 106 11.70 -5.38 0.12
C LEU A 106 11.72 -6.40 1.27
N SER A 107 12.27 -7.59 1.04
CA SER A 107 12.47 -8.61 2.07
C SER A 107 13.74 -8.42 2.89
N SER A 108 14.57 -7.41 2.58
CA SER A 108 15.80 -7.12 3.33
C SER A 108 15.55 -6.09 4.44
N PRO A 109 16.31 -6.13 5.55
CA PRO A 109 16.30 -5.07 6.56
C PRO A 109 16.65 -3.68 5.99
N GLU A 110 17.52 -3.62 4.97
CA GLU A 110 17.96 -2.40 4.31
C GLU A 110 16.82 -1.73 3.52
N GLY A 111 15.94 -2.53 2.91
CA GLY A 111 14.80 -2.06 2.13
C GLY A 111 13.58 -1.60 2.93
N ARG A 112 13.63 -1.65 4.27
CA ARG A 112 12.49 -1.31 5.15
C ARG A 112 11.83 0.05 4.88
N ASN A 113 12.62 1.05 4.47
CA ASN A 113 12.09 2.38 4.15
C ASN A 113 11.27 2.35 2.86
N ILE A 114 11.75 1.64 1.85
CA ILE A 114 11.05 1.48 0.57
C ILE A 114 9.78 0.66 0.80
N LEU A 115 9.86 -0.42 1.59
CA LEU A 115 8.69 -1.20 1.99
C LEU A 115 7.62 -0.33 2.67
N SER A 116 8.03 0.52 3.60
CA SER A 116 7.11 1.46 4.28
C SER A 116 6.45 2.43 3.31
N MET A 117 7.20 2.95 2.33
CA MET A 117 6.66 3.83 1.28
C MET A 117 5.66 3.08 0.39
N VAL A 118 5.97 1.85 -0.02
CA VAL A 118 5.08 1.00 -0.82
C VAL A 118 3.76 0.77 -0.09
N PHE A 119 3.80 0.41 1.20
CA PHE A 119 2.59 0.26 2.01
C PHE A 119 1.80 1.54 2.14
N TRP A 120 2.49 2.67 2.38
CA TRP A 120 1.82 3.97 2.46
C TRP A 120 1.11 4.32 1.15
N CYS A 121 1.77 4.10 0.00
CA CYS A 121 1.15 4.29 -1.32
C CYS A 121 -0.04 3.36 -1.51
N ALA A 122 0.12 2.07 -1.20
CA ALA A 122 -0.92 1.06 -1.38
C ALA A 122 -2.17 1.35 -0.51
N ASP A 123 -1.99 1.92 0.68
CA ASP A 123 -3.10 2.35 1.54
C ASP A 123 -3.91 3.51 0.94
N GLN A 124 -3.32 4.33 0.06
CA GLN A 124 -4.02 5.42 -0.62
C GLN A 124 -4.87 4.95 -1.81
N VAL A 125 -4.48 3.85 -2.48
CA VAL A 125 -5.12 3.40 -3.71
C VAL A 125 -6.56 2.95 -3.45
N GLY A 126 -7.48 3.46 -4.27
CA GLY A 126 -8.92 3.17 -4.17
C GLY A 126 -9.69 4.11 -3.25
N ARG A 127 -9.00 5.02 -2.53
CA ARG A 127 -9.65 6.09 -1.76
C ARG A 127 -10.12 7.18 -2.70
N ARG A 128 -11.42 7.46 -2.70
CA ARG A 128 -12.02 8.56 -3.48
C ARG A 128 -12.00 9.86 -2.67
N GLN A 129 -11.92 10.98 -3.40
CA GLN A 129 -12.07 12.30 -2.80
C GLN A 129 -13.53 12.49 -2.35
N VAL A 130 -13.72 12.96 -1.12
CA VAL A 130 -15.06 13.17 -0.55
C VAL A 130 -15.76 14.32 -1.26
N GLU A 131 -16.97 14.05 -1.77
CA GLU A 131 -17.84 15.02 -2.39
C GLU A 131 -18.92 15.49 -1.40
N PHE A 132 -19.20 16.78 -1.39
CA PHE A 132 -20.26 17.38 -0.57
C PHE A 132 -21.43 17.77 -1.48
N LEU A 133 -22.66 17.50 -1.03
CA LEU A 133 -23.85 18.04 -1.66
C LEU A 133 -23.91 19.54 -1.38
N GLU A 134 -24.07 20.35 -2.42
CA GLU A 134 -24.40 21.77 -2.23
C GLU A 134 -25.73 21.83 -1.46
N ALA A 135 -25.70 22.47 -0.29
CA ALA A 135 -26.92 22.70 0.46
C ALA A 135 -27.85 23.55 -0.42
N ALA A 136 -29.01 23.00 -0.78
CA ALA A 136 -30.05 23.78 -1.43
C ALA A 136 -30.44 24.91 -0.47
N VAL A 137 -29.90 26.11 -0.70
CA VAL A 137 -30.40 27.35 -0.11
C VAL A 137 -31.78 27.55 -0.72
N LYS A 138 -32.82 27.04 -0.04
CA LYS A 138 -34.18 27.49 -0.27
C LYS A 138 -34.42 28.67 0.66
N ASN A 139 -34.57 29.83 0.03
CA ASN A 139 -35.08 31.13 0.48
C ASN A 139 -35.72 31.17 1.86
#